data_AF-A0A918B6S2-F1
#
_entry.id   AF-A0A918B6S2-F1
#
_cell.length_a   1.000
_cell.length_b   1.000
_cell.length_c   1.000
_cell.angle_alpha   90.00
_cell.angle_beta   90.00
_cell.angle_gamma   90.00
#
_symmetry.space_group_name_H-M   'P 1'
#
loop_
_entity.id
_entity.type
_entity.pdbx_description
1 polymer ?
#
loop_
_entity_poly.entity_id
_entity_poly.type
_entity_poly.pdbx_seq_one_letter_code
_entity_poly.pdbx_strand_id
1 'polypeptide(L)' 'MLKPKSFTAWLKTQVDQRSAIGDLARDVSADPDWPSRKGLSGQRDYFEECGAIPATVGALERAWVQHEAYRAAQQDA' A
#
# COMPACT_ATOMS: atom_id res chain seq x y z
N MET A 1 -6.15 -22.33 -7.02
CA MET A 1 -5.28 -21.29 -6.44
C MET A 1 -5.98 -19.95 -6.52
N LEU A 2 -6.12 -19.24 -5.39
CA LEU A 2 -6.61 -17.87 -5.38
C LEU A 2 -5.52 -16.96 -5.96
N LYS A 3 -5.88 -15.99 -6.81
CA LYS A 3 -4.91 -15.01 -7.29
C LYS A 3 -4.46 -14.13 -6.10
N PRO A 4 -3.16 -13.81 -5.98
CA PRO A 4 -2.68 -12.89 -4.96
C PRO A 4 -3.39 -11.53 -5.08
N LYS A 5 -3.75 -10.91 -3.95
CA LYS A 5 -4.34 -9.57 -3.93
C LYS A 5 -3.39 -8.56 -4.58
N SER A 6 -3.93 -7.59 -5.31
CA SER A 6 -3.16 -6.41 -5.72
C SER A 6 -2.66 -5.64 -4.49
N PHE A 7 -1.66 -4.79 -4.66
CA PHE A 7 -1.09 -4.02 -3.54
C PHE A 7 -2.16 -3.25 -2.79
N THR A 8 -2.98 -2.45 -3.49
CA THR A 8 -4.03 -1.66 -2.83
C THR A 8 -5.08 -2.55 -2.17
N ALA A 9 -5.49 -3.66 -2.78
CA ALA A 9 -6.46 -4.57 -2.16
C ALA A 9 -5.90 -5.24 -0.89
N TRP A 10 -4.60 -5.53 -0.87
CA TRP A 10 -3.91 -6.03 0.32
C TRP A 10 -3.76 -4.91 1.37
N LEU A 11 -3.32 -3.72 0.99
CA LEU A 11 -3.12 -2.59 1.90
C LEU A 11 -4.41 -2.24 2.65
N LYS A 12 -5.56 -2.22 1.97
CA LYS A 12 -6.88 -1.98 2.57
C LYS A 12 -7.29 -3.04 3.61
N THR A 13 -6.61 -4.18 3.70
CA THR A 13 -6.86 -5.17 4.76
C THR A 13 -6.09 -4.87 6.05
N GLN A 14 -5.17 -3.90 6.01
CA GLN A 14 -4.33 -3.51 7.14
C GLN A 14 -4.95 -2.36 7.97
N VAL A 15 -6.18 -1.92 7.65
CA VAL A 15 -6.84 -0.74 8.24
C VAL A 15 -7.04 -0.80 9.74
N ASP A 16 -7.05 -1.99 10.35
CA ASP A 16 -7.21 -2.15 11.81
C ASP A 16 -5.88 -2.08 12.57
N GLN A 17 -4.74 -2.01 11.86
CA GLN A 17 -3.43 -1.94 12.51
C GLN A 17 -3.18 -0.57 13.12
N ARG A 18 -2.63 -0.57 14.33
CA ARG A 18 -2.11 0.62 15.02
C ARG A 18 -0.62 0.81 14.67
N SER A 19 -0.36 1.05 13.40
CA SER A 19 0.97 1.24 12.83
C SER A 19 0.91 2.26 11.70
N ALA A 20 2.06 2.79 11.27
CA ALA A 20 2.12 3.70 10.12
C ALA A 20 1.55 3.10 8.82
N ILE A 21 1.59 1.76 8.67
CA ILE A 21 0.97 1.08 7.52
C ILE A 21 -0.54 1.02 7.69
N GLY A 22 -1.05 0.84 8.91
CA GLY A 22 -2.48 0.91 9.19
C GLY A 22 -3.04 2.33 9.03
N ASP A 23 -2.28 3.36 9.43
CA ASP A 23 -2.61 4.77 9.16
C ASP A 23 -2.69 5.01 7.65
N LEU A 24 -1.64 4.65 6.91
CA LEU A 24 -1.61 4.72 5.45
C LEU A 24 -2.79 3.97 4.80
N ALA A 25 -3.13 2.79 5.31
CA ALA A 25 -4.25 2.00 4.80
C ALA A 25 -5.60 2.70 4.99
N ARG A 26 -5.80 3.41 6.11
CA ARG A 26 -7.00 4.21 6.35
C ARG A 26 -7.05 5.41 5.42
N ASP A 27 -5.94 6.13 5.26
CA ASP A 27 -5.84 7.30 4.37
C ASP A 27 -6.15 6.91 2.92
N VAL A 28 -5.49 5.87 2.41
CA VAL A 28 -5.72 5.33 1.05
C VAL A 28 -7.13 4.73 0.87
N SER A 29 -7.76 4.27 1.95
CA SER A 29 -9.15 3.78 1.89
C SER A 29 -10.16 4.92 1.77
N ALA A 30 -9.84 6.07 2.38
CA ALA A 30 -10.66 7.27 2.35
C ALA A 30 -10.39 8.15 1.11
N ASP A 31 -9.26 7.98 0.43
CA ASP A 31 -8.87 8.72 -0.76
C ASP A 31 -9.50 8.15 -2.06
N PRO A 32 -10.46 8.85 -2.69
CA PRO A 32 -11.08 8.42 -3.94
C PRO A 32 -10.17 8.58 -5.17
N ASP A 33 -9.20 9.48 -5.10
CA ASP A 33 -8.28 9.81 -6.20
C ASP A 33 -7.02 8.93 -6.17
N TRP A 34 -6.87 8.12 -5.14
CA TRP A 34 -5.76 7.18 -4.97
C TRP A 34 -5.50 6.36 -6.25
N PRO A 35 -4.27 6.38 -6.80
CA PRO A 35 -3.91 5.69 -8.04
C PRO A 35 -3.71 4.17 -7.83
N SER A 36 -4.79 3.47 -7.47
CA SER A 36 -4.81 2.04 -7.10
C SER A 36 -4.27 1.06 -8.15
N ARG A 37 -4.23 1.47 -9.42
CA ARG A 37 -3.73 0.65 -10.54
C ARG A 37 -2.27 0.91 -10.88
N LYS A 38 -1.63 1.92 -10.30
CA LYS A 38 -0.21 2.21 -10.50
C LYS A 38 0.65 1.31 -9.62
N GLY A 39 1.89 1.08 -10.04
CA GLY A 39 2.92 0.48 -9.18
C GLY A 39 3.48 1.51 -8.19
N LEU A 40 4.45 1.07 -7.37
CA LEU A 40 5.09 1.91 -6.35
C LEU A 40 5.50 3.30 -6.85
N SER A 41 6.18 3.40 -8.00
CA SER A 41 6.61 4.70 -8.54
C SER A 41 5.44 5.66 -8.72
N GLY A 42 4.37 5.26 -9.42
CA GLY A 42 3.24 6.15 -9.68
C GLY A 42 2.40 6.47 -8.44
N GLN A 43 2.44 5.62 -7.42
CA GLN A 43 1.81 5.92 -6.13
C GLN A 43 2.66 6.85 -5.27
N ARG A 44 3.99 6.73 -5.36
CA ARG A 44 4.93 7.66 -4.73
C ARG A 44 4.82 9.04 -5.36
N ASP A 45 4.83 9.12 -6.69
CA ASP A 45 4.72 10.37 -7.43
C ASP A 45 3.43 11.12 -7.02
N TYR A 46 2.30 10.41 -6.89
CA TYR A 46 1.05 10.98 -6.37
C TYR A 46 1.20 11.57 -4.95
N PHE A 47 1.86 10.85 -4.03
CA PHE A 47 2.10 11.39 -2.69
C PHE A 47 3.02 12.60 -2.70
N GLU A 48 4.06 12.61 -3.54
CA GLU A 48 4.94 13.77 -3.70
C GLU A 48 4.17 14.98 -4.28
N GLU A 49 3.30 14.76 -5.28
CA GLU A 49 2.42 15.78 -5.87
C GLU A 49 1.40 16.34 -4.86
N CYS A 50 0.87 15.50 -3.98
CA CYS A 50 0.01 15.92 -2.87
C CYS A 50 0.76 16.61 -1.72
N GLY A 51 2.09 16.74 -1.80
CA GLY A 51 2.92 17.33 -0.75
C GLY A 51 3.02 16.47 0.51
N ALA A 52 2.91 15.14 0.36
CA ALA A 52 3.03 14.22 1.47
C ALA A 52 4.40 14.32 2.14
N ILE A 53 4.42 14.19 3.46
CA ILE A 53 5.66 14.20 4.22
C ILE A 53 6.50 12.94 3.93
N PRO A 54 7.83 13.00 4.08
CA PRO A 54 8.71 11.85 3.82
C PRO A 54 8.34 10.59 4.61
N ALA A 55 7.74 10.75 5.80
CA ALA A 55 7.30 9.63 6.63
C ALA A 55 6.17 8.81 5.96
N THR A 56 5.26 9.45 5.23
CA THR A 56 4.17 8.79 4.49
C THR A 56 4.71 8.03 3.29
N VAL A 57 5.65 8.63 2.55
CA VAL A 57 6.36 7.94 1.45
C VAL A 57 7.13 6.72 1.97
N GLY A 58 7.85 6.86 3.08
CA GLY A 58 8.53 5.73 3.70
C GLY A 58 7.57 4.65 4.21
N ALA A 59 6.36 5.01 4.65
CA ALA A 59 5.33 4.04 5.01
C ALA A 59 4.82 3.27 3.78
N LEU A 60 4.64 3.95 2.64
CA LEU A 60 4.28 3.32 1.37
C LEU A 60 5.32 2.31 0.93
N GLU A 61 6.59 2.68 0.92
CA GLU A 61 7.69 1.79 0.53
C GLU A 61 7.77 0.55 1.42
N ARG A 62 7.66 0.71 2.74
CA ARG A 62 7.60 -0.42 3.69
C ARG A 62 6.40 -1.33 3.44
N ALA A 63 5.24 -0.75 3.14
CA ALA A 63 4.04 -1.52 2.82
C ALA A 63 4.23 -2.35 1.53
N TRP A 64 4.89 -1.80 0.51
CA TRP A 64 5.20 -2.53 -0.72
C TRP A 64 6.10 -3.74 -0.48
N VAL A 65 7.17 -3.59 0.31
CA VAL A 65 8.04 -4.72 0.68
C VAL A 65 7.24 -5.83 1.38
N GLN A 66 6.35 -5.46 2.32
CA GLN A 66 5.50 -6.45 3.01
C GLN A 66 4.50 -7.13 2.07
N HIS A 67 3.94 -6.40 1.10
CA HIS A 67 3.04 -6.96 0.09
C HIS A 67 3.75 -7.97 -0.80
N GLU A 68 4.98 -7.68 -1.22
CA GLU A 68 5.79 -8.60 -2.03
C GLU A 68 6.11 -9.89 -1.27
N ALA A 69 6.49 -9.78 0.00
CA ALA A 69 6.69 -10.93 0.88
C ALA A 69 5.40 -11.75 1.05
N TYR A 70 4.25 -11.09 1.25
CA TYR A 70 2.93 -11.74 1.29
C TYR A 70 2.62 -12.48 -0.02
N ARG A 71 2.93 -11.88 -1.17
CA ARG A 71 2.69 -12.51 -2.47
C ARG A 71 3.55 -13.75 -2.68
N ALA A 72 4.83 -13.69 -2.33
CA ALA A 72 5.74 -14.83 -2.44
C ALA A 72 5.25 -16.01 -1.59
N ALA A 73 4.89 -15.76 -0.33
CA ALA A 73 4.39 -16.79 0.58
C ALA A 73 3.07 -17.46 0.12
N GLN A 74 2.27 -16.77 -0.71
CA GLN A 74 1.03 -17.32 -1.27
C GLN A 74 1.24 -18.10 -2.58
N GLN A 75 2.42 -17.97 -3.22
CA GLN A 75 2.77 -18.74 -4.42
C GLN A 75 3.41 -20.08 -4.07
N ASP A 76 4.00 -20.20 -2.87
CA ASP A 76 4.63 -21.41 -2.35
C ASP A 76 3.65 -22.35 -1.60
N ALA A 77 2.36 -21.98 -1.52
CA ALA A 77 1.29 -22.69 -0.79
C ALA A 77 0.26 -23.33 -1.74
#